data_AF-A0AA36NCC4-F1
#
_entry.id   AF-A0AA36NCC4-F1
#
_cell.length_a   1.000
_cell.length_b   1.000
_cell.length_c   1.000
_cell.angle_alpha   90.00
_cell.angle_beta   90.00
_cell.angle_gamma   90.00
#
_symmetry.space_group_name_H-M   'P 1'
#
loop_
_entity.id
_entity.type
_entity.pdbx_description
1 polymer ?
#
loop_
_entity_poly.entity_id
_entity_poly.type
_entity_poly.pdbx_seq_one_letter_code
_entity_poly.pdbx_strand_id
1 'polypeptide(L)'
;MAVKARAHRLLLALGLGCAFLAPTSRDRDRLVARATQEAEVVQPTSFSVTVGSFSGSQPEGKVAVITGASAGIGLSTVEGLARSGIYGTIVMAGRDSAKHQEAMESLREKLSALARPVELRFLELDLASLASVRSFEAEFRQLKKPLHTLLLNAGVMALPERQQTADGYEYQFGVNHLGHFLLCNLLLDALHNSGGSSDPSRVIVLSSSAHQFPSKLLKGDLTDLQSFEYAPWTAYGQSKLANLMFAYELDRRLRERGLRVVANAVHPGVVNTELFRHAGGKASGFLNQLTKPVLPYVMKSPADGAKTSVLLATEDLGKLSGRYWQDGRPTASVDFDPASNLPAPAQALLPFPKLTSYDPAVWGELWEESELLVGLRSEDVRCL
;
A
#
# COMPACT_ATOMS: atom_id res chain seq x y z
N MET A 1 8.86 -23.88 15.99
CA MET A 1 9.15 -22.57 16.63
C MET A 1 10.65 -22.30 16.82
N ALA A 2 11.46 -23.27 17.27
CA ALA A 2 12.90 -23.07 17.53
C ALA A 2 13.74 -22.64 16.31
N VAL A 3 13.38 -23.07 15.10
CA VAL A 3 14.09 -22.71 13.85
C VAL A 3 13.87 -21.24 13.46
N LYS A 4 12.65 -20.70 13.65
CA LYS A 4 12.33 -19.28 13.39
C LYS A 4 13.09 -18.35 14.35
N ALA A 5 13.21 -18.73 15.62
CA ALA A 5 13.98 -17.97 16.61
C ALA A 5 15.49 -17.93 16.28
N ARG A 6 16.03 -19.03 15.72
CA ARG A 6 17.44 -19.12 15.31
C ARG A 6 17.74 -18.30 14.06
N ALA A 7 16.83 -18.29 13.07
CA ALA A 7 16.90 -17.45 11.88
C ALA A 7 16.86 -15.95 12.23
N HIS A 8 16.00 -15.56 13.17
CA HIS A 8 15.90 -14.17 13.62
C HIS A 8 17.21 -13.69 14.29
N ARG A 9 17.87 -14.54 15.07
CA ARG A 9 19.17 -14.23 15.69
C ARG A 9 20.31 -14.12 14.67
N LEU A 10 20.27 -14.91 13.60
CA LEU A 10 21.27 -14.86 12.53
C LEU A 10 21.15 -13.57 11.70
N LEU A 11 19.93 -13.08 11.46
CA LEU A 11 19.67 -11.81 10.76
C LEU A 11 20.12 -10.59 11.58
N LEU A 12 19.97 -10.63 12.91
CA LEU A 12 20.53 -9.64 13.83
C LEU A 12 22.07 -9.59 13.79
N ALA A 13 22.73 -10.75 13.66
CA ALA A 13 24.18 -10.85 13.59
C ALA A 13 24.78 -10.37 12.25
N LEU A 14 24.00 -10.32 11.17
CA LEU A 14 24.43 -9.89 9.83
C LEU A 14 24.17 -8.40 9.53
N GLY A 15 23.79 -7.59 10.54
CA GLY A 15 23.52 -6.16 10.36
C GLY A 15 22.24 -5.84 9.57
N LEU A 16 21.41 -6.85 9.28
CA LEU A 16 20.11 -6.72 8.63
C LEU A 16 18.94 -6.66 9.64
N GLY A 17 19.23 -6.80 10.93
CA GLY A 17 18.32 -6.42 12.00
C GLY A 17 18.54 -4.95 12.37
N CYS A 18 17.53 -4.11 12.14
CA CYS A 18 17.51 -2.78 12.75
C CYS A 18 17.59 -2.95 14.28
N ALA A 19 18.74 -2.65 14.85
CA ALA A 19 18.92 -2.55 16.28
C ALA A 19 18.33 -1.22 16.75
N PHE A 20 17.04 -1.21 17.07
CA PHE A 20 16.51 -0.28 18.06
C PHE A 20 16.55 -1.00 19.41
N LEU A 21 17.24 -0.38 20.37
CA LEU A 21 17.19 -0.76 21.77
C LEU A 21 15.71 -0.81 22.19
N ALA A 22 15.26 -1.99 22.61
CA ALA A 22 13.91 -2.16 23.15
C ALA A 22 13.75 -1.30 24.40
N PRO A 23 12.64 -0.53 24.55
CA PRO A 23 12.39 0.21 25.78
C PRO A 23 12.15 -0.76 26.94
N THR A 24 12.52 -0.32 28.14
CA THR A 24 12.42 -1.13 29.36
C THR A 24 10.98 -1.55 29.66
N SER A 25 10.79 -2.65 30.40
CA SER A 25 9.49 -3.29 30.66
C SER A 25 8.40 -2.34 31.15
N ARG A 26 8.76 -1.25 31.85
CA ARG A 26 7.82 -0.23 32.35
C ARG A 26 7.18 0.66 31.28
N ASP A 27 7.88 0.94 30.18
CA ASP A 27 7.32 1.75 29.07
C ASP A 27 6.39 0.93 28.18
N ARG A 28 6.67 -0.37 28.07
CA ARG A 28 5.83 -1.32 27.34
C ARG A 28 4.46 -1.47 27.99
N ASP A 29 4.40 -1.50 29.32
CA ASP A 29 3.13 -1.63 30.05
C ASP A 29 2.26 -0.36 29.95
N ARG A 30 2.86 0.84 29.86
CA ARG A 30 2.11 2.10 29.68
C ARG A 30 1.61 2.31 28.25
N LEU A 31 2.42 1.96 27.24
CA LEU A 31 2.02 2.00 25.83
C LEU A 31 0.96 0.94 25.52
N VAL A 32 1.07 -0.26 26.09
CA VAL A 32 0.05 -1.30 26.00
C VAL A 32 -1.21 -0.85 26.72
N ALA A 33 -1.14 -0.32 27.95
CA ALA A 33 -2.33 0.14 28.69
C ALA A 33 -3.12 1.22 27.94
N ARG A 34 -2.43 2.17 27.28
CA ARG A 34 -3.07 3.22 26.47
C ARG A 34 -3.65 2.70 25.15
N ALA A 35 -3.04 1.68 24.54
CA ALA A 35 -3.55 1.02 23.33
C ALA A 35 -4.69 0.02 23.60
N THR A 36 -4.70 -0.61 24.79
CA THR A 36 -5.74 -1.56 25.20
C THR A 36 -7.03 -0.90 25.66
N GLN A 37 -7.03 0.41 25.93
CA GLN A 37 -8.25 1.12 26.34
C GLN A 37 -9.18 1.42 25.15
N GLU A 38 -8.73 1.22 23.90
CA GLU A 38 -9.51 1.45 22.67
C GLU A 38 -9.51 0.27 21.68
N ALA A 39 -8.88 -0.87 21.98
CA ALA A 39 -8.81 -2.00 21.06
C ALA A 39 -9.29 -3.30 21.71
N GLU A 40 -10.53 -3.68 21.42
CA GLU A 40 -11.05 -5.01 21.73
C GLU A 40 -10.27 -6.04 20.89
N VAL A 41 -9.44 -6.84 21.56
CA VAL A 41 -8.50 -7.78 20.94
C VAL A 41 -9.24 -9.02 20.46
N VAL A 42 -9.57 -9.09 19.18
CA VAL A 42 -10.04 -10.34 18.55
C VAL A 42 -8.83 -11.20 18.15
N GLN A 43 -8.69 -12.37 18.80
CA GLN A 43 -7.68 -13.39 18.48
C GLN A 43 -8.05 -14.14 17.20
N PRO A 44 -7.10 -14.47 16.30
CA PRO A 44 -7.41 -15.11 15.03
C PRO A 44 -7.39 -16.63 15.18
N THR A 45 -8.57 -17.25 15.24
CA THR A 45 -8.75 -18.69 14.95
C THR A 45 -9.35 -18.84 13.56
N SER A 46 -8.69 -19.65 12.71
CA SER A 46 -9.14 -20.15 11.40
C SER A 46 -9.83 -19.14 10.46
N PHE A 47 -9.12 -18.74 9.41
CA PHE A 47 -9.64 -17.91 8.31
C PHE A 47 -10.75 -18.66 7.55
N SER A 48 -12.00 -18.45 7.95
CA SER A 48 -13.15 -18.53 7.04
C SER A 48 -13.44 -17.12 6.58
N VAL A 49 -13.39 -16.86 5.27
CA VAL A 49 -14.12 -15.71 4.71
C VAL A 49 -15.57 -15.99 5.06
N THR A 50 -16.09 -15.29 6.08
CA THR A 50 -17.51 -15.35 6.34
C THR A 50 -18.14 -14.67 5.15
N VAL A 51 -18.82 -15.44 4.30
CA VAL A 51 -19.66 -14.88 3.25
C VAL A 51 -20.71 -14.05 4.00
N GLY A 52 -20.44 -12.76 4.20
CA GLY A 52 -21.37 -11.85 4.82
C GLY A 52 -22.68 -11.95 4.04
N SER A 53 -23.80 -12.10 4.74
CA SER A 53 -25.10 -12.05 4.08
C SER A 53 -25.23 -10.69 3.42
N PHE A 54 -25.23 -10.67 2.09
CA PHE A 54 -25.42 -9.47 1.31
C PHE A 54 -26.85 -8.97 1.53
N SER A 55 -27.01 -7.95 2.36
CA SER A 55 -28.21 -7.11 2.39
C SER A 55 -27.97 -5.90 1.47
N GLY A 56 -27.96 -6.11 0.15
CA GLY A 56 -27.68 -5.02 -0.79
C GLY A 56 -27.82 -5.39 -2.27
N SER A 57 -29.04 -5.25 -2.78
CA SER A 57 -29.54 -4.86 -4.11
C SER A 57 -28.62 -4.56 -5.33
N GLN A 58 -27.44 -5.17 -5.51
CA GLN A 58 -26.61 -5.01 -6.72
C GLN A 58 -26.62 -6.32 -7.53
N PRO A 59 -27.53 -6.49 -8.52
CA PRO A 59 -27.59 -7.70 -9.35
C PRO A 59 -26.27 -8.01 -10.07
N GLU A 60 -25.50 -6.97 -10.41
CA GLU A 60 -24.23 -7.08 -11.15
C GLU A 60 -22.99 -7.16 -10.26
N GLY A 61 -23.10 -6.97 -8.94
CA GLY A 61 -21.96 -6.97 -8.02
C GLY A 61 -21.07 -5.71 -8.05
N LYS A 62 -20.11 -5.64 -7.11
CA LYS A 62 -19.15 -4.54 -7.04
C LYS A 62 -18.11 -4.60 -8.16
N VAL A 63 -17.46 -3.46 -8.40
CA VAL A 63 -16.39 -3.29 -9.40
C VAL A 63 -15.12 -2.85 -8.70
N ALA A 64 -14.01 -3.53 -8.99
CA ALA A 64 -12.69 -3.18 -8.50
C ALA A 64 -11.72 -2.85 -9.63
N VAL A 65 -10.80 -1.93 -9.38
CA VAL A 65 -9.58 -1.71 -10.17
C VAL A 65 -8.38 -2.08 -9.30
N ILE A 66 -7.47 -2.90 -9.83
CA ILE A 66 -6.25 -3.34 -9.13
C ILE A 66 -5.05 -3.09 -10.04
N THR A 67 -4.12 -2.24 -9.61
CA THR A 67 -2.86 -2.00 -10.33
C THR A 67 -1.86 -3.12 -10.06
N GLY A 68 -1.09 -3.53 -11.08
CA GLY A 68 -0.06 -4.56 -10.93
C GLY A 68 -0.64 -5.95 -10.63
N ALA A 69 -1.73 -6.31 -11.32
CA ALA A 69 -2.55 -7.48 -11.01
C ALA A 69 -2.16 -8.78 -11.75
N SER A 70 -1.14 -8.76 -12.62
CA SER A 70 -0.72 -9.96 -13.37
C SER A 70 0.06 -10.99 -12.58
N ALA A 71 0.59 -10.66 -11.39
CA ALA A 71 1.39 -11.57 -10.58
C ALA A 71 1.39 -11.16 -9.09
N GLY A 72 2.00 -12.00 -8.25
CA GLY A 72 2.27 -11.68 -6.85
C GLY A 72 1.01 -11.32 -6.05
N ILE A 73 1.14 -10.32 -5.18
CA ILE A 73 0.06 -9.88 -4.27
C ILE A 73 -1.17 -9.41 -5.06
N GLY A 74 -0.97 -8.69 -6.17
CA GLY A 74 -2.06 -8.19 -7.00
C GLY A 74 -2.93 -9.33 -7.54
N LEU A 75 -2.30 -10.36 -8.12
CA LEU A 75 -3.03 -11.53 -8.65
C LEU A 75 -3.76 -12.30 -7.55
N SER A 76 -3.10 -12.52 -6.41
CA SER A 76 -3.74 -13.16 -5.25
C SER A 76 -4.89 -12.32 -4.68
N THR A 77 -4.82 -10.99 -4.80
CA THR A 77 -5.91 -10.11 -4.40
C THR A 77 -7.09 -10.25 -5.35
N VAL A 78 -6.87 -10.29 -6.67
CA VAL A 78 -7.92 -10.59 -7.67
C VAL A 78 -8.62 -11.90 -7.32
N GLU A 79 -7.86 -12.96 -7.04
CA GLU A 79 -8.43 -14.25 -6.65
C GLU A 79 -9.27 -14.16 -5.37
N GLY A 80 -8.77 -13.47 -4.34
CA GLY A 80 -9.49 -13.27 -3.08
C GLY A 80 -10.80 -12.49 -3.25
N LEU A 81 -10.77 -11.40 -4.05
CA LEU A 81 -11.97 -10.61 -4.34
C LEU A 81 -12.98 -11.42 -5.16
N ALA A 82 -12.53 -12.21 -6.14
CA ALA A 82 -13.40 -13.09 -6.92
C ALA A 82 -14.11 -14.11 -6.01
N ARG A 83 -13.35 -14.78 -5.14
CA ARG A 83 -13.87 -15.80 -4.22
C ARG A 83 -14.81 -15.24 -3.15
N SER A 84 -14.76 -13.93 -2.87
CA SER A 84 -15.71 -13.28 -1.94
C SER A 84 -17.16 -13.33 -2.44
N GLY A 85 -17.36 -13.46 -3.76
CA GLY A 85 -18.68 -13.41 -4.39
C GLY A 85 -19.32 -12.01 -4.38
N ILE A 86 -18.62 -10.98 -3.90
CA ILE A 86 -19.12 -9.60 -3.81
C ILE A 86 -18.96 -8.86 -5.15
N TYR A 87 -17.83 -9.10 -5.80
CA TYR A 87 -17.43 -8.43 -7.03
C TYR A 87 -17.98 -9.16 -8.25
N GLY A 88 -18.56 -8.40 -9.18
CA GLY A 88 -18.96 -8.90 -10.49
C GLY A 88 -18.00 -8.52 -11.60
N THR A 89 -17.20 -7.46 -11.43
CA THR A 89 -16.14 -7.09 -12.37
C THR A 89 -14.86 -6.73 -11.62
N ILE A 90 -13.72 -7.24 -12.08
CA ILE A 90 -12.38 -6.84 -11.62
C ILE A 90 -11.56 -6.42 -12.83
N VAL A 91 -11.15 -5.16 -12.84
CA VAL A 91 -10.23 -4.57 -13.81
C VAL A 91 -8.80 -4.75 -13.30
N MET A 92 -8.05 -5.56 -14.03
CA MET A 92 -6.63 -5.85 -13.81
C MET A 92 -5.81 -4.86 -14.64
N ALA A 93 -5.21 -3.87 -13.99
CA ALA A 93 -4.50 -2.79 -14.64
C ALA A 93 -2.99 -2.99 -14.64
N GLY A 94 -2.33 -2.87 -15.80
CA GLY A 94 -0.88 -2.95 -15.92
C GLY A 94 -0.37 -2.85 -17.35
N ARG A 95 0.96 -2.94 -17.52
CA ARG A 95 1.63 -2.68 -18.82
C ARG A 95 1.72 -3.87 -19.77
N ASP A 96 1.75 -5.09 -19.25
CA ASP A 96 2.06 -6.29 -20.03
C ASP A 96 0.78 -7.06 -20.34
N SER A 97 0.20 -6.79 -21.51
CA SER A 97 -1.06 -7.39 -21.96
C SER A 97 -0.98 -8.92 -22.01
N ALA A 98 0.12 -9.48 -22.54
CA ALA A 98 0.31 -10.93 -22.63
C ALA A 98 0.33 -11.58 -21.25
N LYS A 99 1.11 -11.03 -20.32
CA LYS A 99 1.17 -11.54 -18.94
C LYS A 99 -0.17 -11.42 -18.20
N HIS A 100 -0.94 -10.36 -18.44
CA HIS A 100 -2.28 -10.22 -17.86
C HIS A 100 -3.27 -11.21 -18.46
N GLN A 101 -3.18 -11.48 -19.77
CA GLN A 101 -4.05 -12.45 -20.43
C GLN A 101 -3.81 -13.87 -19.89
N GLU A 102 -2.55 -14.30 -19.78
CA GLU A 102 -2.18 -15.59 -19.17
C GLU A 102 -2.69 -15.68 -17.72
N ALA A 103 -2.53 -14.62 -16.94
CA ALA A 103 -3.00 -14.57 -15.55
C ALA A 103 -4.53 -14.66 -15.45
N MET A 104 -5.26 -13.98 -16.34
CA MET A 104 -6.72 -14.04 -16.41
C MET A 104 -7.21 -15.43 -16.82
N GLU A 105 -6.55 -16.10 -17.75
CA GLU A 105 -6.88 -17.47 -18.17
C GLU A 105 -6.70 -18.45 -17.00
N SER A 106 -5.56 -18.40 -16.31
CA SER A 106 -5.32 -19.21 -15.12
C SER A 106 -6.36 -18.97 -14.02
N LEU A 107 -6.78 -17.71 -13.81
CA LEU A 107 -7.83 -17.39 -12.85
C LEU A 107 -9.19 -17.90 -13.28
N ARG A 108 -9.58 -17.77 -14.55
CA ARG A 108 -10.86 -18.28 -15.07
C ARG A 108 -10.99 -19.78 -14.83
N GLU A 109 -9.93 -20.55 -15.03
CA GLU A 109 -9.90 -21.99 -14.70
C GLU A 109 -10.13 -22.24 -13.21
N LYS A 110 -9.36 -21.57 -12.34
CA LYS A 110 -9.44 -21.71 -10.86
C LYS A 110 -10.77 -21.27 -10.25
N LEU A 111 -11.49 -20.40 -10.95
CA LEU A 111 -12.73 -19.76 -10.48
C LEU A 111 -13.98 -20.29 -11.21
N SER A 112 -13.82 -21.25 -12.13
CA SER A 112 -14.90 -21.81 -12.95
C SER A 112 -16.06 -22.42 -12.14
N ALA A 113 -15.78 -22.92 -10.94
CA ALA A 113 -16.78 -23.53 -10.05
C ALA A 113 -17.44 -22.54 -9.07
N LEU A 114 -17.16 -21.23 -9.16
CA LEU A 114 -17.80 -20.25 -8.29
C LEU A 114 -19.29 -20.10 -8.62
N ALA A 115 -20.12 -20.04 -7.58
CA ALA A 115 -21.57 -19.85 -7.72
C ALA A 115 -21.94 -18.50 -8.37
N ARG A 116 -21.12 -17.47 -8.15
CA ARG A 116 -21.21 -16.19 -8.86
C ARG A 116 -19.97 -16.01 -9.75
N PRO A 117 -20.13 -15.96 -11.08
CA PRO A 117 -19.01 -15.66 -11.97
C PRO A 117 -18.56 -14.21 -11.78
N VAL A 118 -17.28 -13.97 -11.98
CA VAL A 118 -16.66 -12.64 -12.00
C VAL A 118 -16.10 -12.36 -13.38
N GLU A 119 -16.36 -11.17 -13.89
CA GLU A 119 -15.79 -10.68 -15.12
C GLU A 119 -14.38 -10.13 -14.85
N LEU A 120 -13.37 -10.77 -15.43
CA LEU A 120 -11.99 -10.28 -15.42
C LEU A 120 -11.72 -9.49 -16.70
N ARG A 121 -11.31 -8.22 -16.55
CA ARG A 121 -10.95 -7.32 -17.65
C ARG A 121 -9.51 -6.85 -17.49
N PHE A 122 -8.77 -6.79 -18.58
CA PHE A 122 -7.48 -6.10 -18.64
C PHE A 122 -7.69 -4.71 -19.23
N LEU A 123 -7.10 -3.69 -18.62
CA LEU A 123 -6.93 -2.35 -19.19
C LEU A 123 -5.45 -1.96 -19.06
N GLU A 124 -4.90 -1.36 -20.10
CA GLU A 124 -3.48 -1.00 -20.11
C GLU A 124 -3.20 0.17 -19.17
N LEU A 125 -2.19 0.02 -18.33
CA LEU A 125 -1.75 1.05 -17.40
C LEU A 125 -0.23 0.95 -17.17
N ASP A 126 0.50 1.95 -17.64
CA ASP A 126 1.88 2.20 -17.24
C ASP A 126 1.95 3.39 -16.29
N LEU A 127 2.18 3.10 -15.00
CA LEU A 127 2.33 4.13 -13.97
C LEU A 127 3.60 4.99 -14.13
N ALA A 128 4.55 4.57 -14.98
CA ALA A 128 5.71 5.38 -15.36
C ALA A 128 5.40 6.38 -16.50
N SER A 129 4.13 6.56 -16.88
CA SER A 129 3.69 7.53 -17.89
C SER A 129 2.38 8.17 -17.45
N LEU A 130 2.40 9.47 -17.11
CA LEU A 130 1.19 10.19 -16.73
C LEU A 130 0.16 10.23 -17.87
N ALA A 131 0.62 10.22 -19.13
CA ALA A 131 -0.25 10.08 -20.29
C ALA A 131 -0.96 8.71 -20.31
N SER A 132 -0.26 7.62 -19.99
CA SER A 132 -0.87 6.29 -19.87
C SER A 132 -1.93 6.25 -18.76
N VAL A 133 -1.66 6.90 -17.61
CA VAL A 133 -2.64 7.00 -16.51
C VAL A 133 -3.92 7.72 -16.96
N ARG A 134 -3.81 8.80 -17.73
CA ARG A 134 -4.98 9.52 -18.27
C ARG A 134 -5.72 8.70 -19.33
N SER A 135 -5.00 7.97 -20.19
CA SER A 135 -5.60 7.06 -21.17
C SER A 135 -6.35 5.91 -20.50
N PHE A 136 -5.78 5.29 -19.46
CA PHE A 136 -6.45 4.28 -18.66
C PHE A 136 -7.77 4.79 -18.10
N GLU A 137 -7.77 6.02 -17.57
CA GLU A 137 -8.97 6.60 -16.98
C GLU A 137 -10.06 6.84 -18.03
N ALA A 138 -9.69 7.36 -19.20
CA ALA A 138 -10.60 7.54 -20.32
C ALA A 138 -11.19 6.20 -20.79
N GLU A 139 -10.39 5.15 -20.85
CA GLU A 139 -10.84 3.80 -21.20
C GLU A 139 -11.75 3.19 -20.12
N PHE A 140 -11.41 3.37 -18.84
CA PHE A 140 -12.26 2.95 -17.73
C PHE A 140 -13.63 3.64 -17.77
N ARG A 141 -13.69 4.95 -18.06
CA ARG A 141 -14.96 5.68 -18.25
C ARG A 141 -15.82 5.11 -19.36
N GLN A 142 -15.21 4.61 -20.44
CA GLN A 142 -15.96 4.01 -21.56
C GLN A 142 -16.64 2.69 -21.17
N LEU A 143 -16.17 2.01 -20.12
CA LEU A 143 -16.85 0.82 -19.58
C LEU A 143 -18.23 1.16 -18.98
N LYS A 144 -18.48 2.42 -18.63
CA LYS A 144 -19.73 2.89 -17.99
C LYS A 144 -20.13 2.06 -16.77
N LYS A 145 -19.13 1.57 -16.03
CA LYS A 145 -19.32 0.79 -14.81
C LYS A 145 -19.08 1.68 -13.58
N PRO A 146 -19.76 1.42 -12.45
CA PRO A 146 -19.40 2.03 -11.18
C PRO A 146 -17.99 1.60 -10.75
N LEU A 147 -17.40 2.29 -9.78
CA LEU A 147 -16.12 1.92 -9.16
C LEU A 147 -16.28 1.89 -7.64
N HIS A 148 -16.17 0.71 -7.05
CA HIS A 148 -16.37 0.55 -5.61
C HIS A 148 -15.07 0.39 -4.84
N THR A 149 -14.04 -0.15 -5.49
CA THR A 149 -12.75 -0.41 -4.83
C THR A 149 -11.59 -0.11 -5.77
N LEU A 150 -10.66 0.72 -5.33
CA LEU A 150 -9.40 1.00 -6.02
C LEU A 150 -8.23 0.51 -5.16
N LEU A 151 -7.50 -0.47 -5.67
CA LEU A 151 -6.28 -0.99 -5.03
C LEU A 151 -5.04 -0.49 -5.78
N LEU A 152 -4.33 0.44 -5.14
CA LEU A 152 -3.05 0.97 -5.59
C LEU A 152 -1.93 0.02 -5.14
N ASN A 153 -1.85 -1.14 -5.80
CA ASN A 153 -1.00 -2.27 -5.41
C ASN A 153 0.37 -2.27 -6.11
N ALA A 154 0.44 -1.80 -7.35
CA ALA A 154 1.66 -1.86 -8.14
C ALA A 154 2.85 -1.19 -7.44
N GLY A 155 4.05 -1.66 -7.74
CA GLY A 155 5.24 -0.95 -7.32
C GLY A 155 6.52 -1.57 -7.80
N VAL A 156 7.58 -0.77 -7.71
CA VAL A 156 8.96 -1.10 -8.05
C VAL A 156 9.83 -0.81 -6.83
N MET A 157 10.87 -1.62 -6.64
CA MET A 157 11.62 -1.66 -5.39
C MET A 157 13.12 -1.71 -5.63
N ALA A 158 13.83 -0.82 -4.95
CA ALA A 158 15.28 -0.82 -4.79
C ALA A 158 16.03 -1.03 -6.12
N LEU A 159 15.68 -0.23 -7.14
CA LEU A 159 16.39 -0.28 -8.42
C LEU A 159 17.87 0.06 -8.18
N PRO A 160 18.81 -0.69 -8.80
CA PRO A 160 20.23 -0.54 -8.49
C PRO A 160 20.79 0.83 -8.90
N GLU A 161 20.19 1.46 -9.90
CA GLU A 161 20.58 2.76 -10.43
C GLU A 161 19.36 3.68 -10.49
N ARG A 162 19.59 4.99 -10.37
CA ARG A 162 18.55 6.01 -10.52
C ARG A 162 18.07 6.01 -11.97
N GLN A 163 16.79 5.79 -12.17
CA GLN A 163 16.14 5.81 -13.49
C GLN A 163 15.08 6.90 -13.51
N GLN A 164 14.58 7.22 -14.70
CA GLN A 164 13.50 8.20 -14.87
C GLN A 164 12.28 7.58 -15.56
N THR A 165 11.09 8.04 -15.19
CA THR A 165 9.83 7.78 -15.88
C THR A 165 9.80 8.49 -17.24
N ALA A 166 8.77 8.23 -18.05
CA ALA A 166 8.56 8.94 -19.31
C ALA A 166 8.43 10.46 -19.10
N ASP A 167 7.92 10.87 -17.95
CA ASP A 167 7.72 12.27 -17.55
C ASP A 167 8.94 12.88 -16.83
N GLY A 168 10.06 12.14 -16.71
CA GLY A 168 11.32 12.65 -16.15
C GLY A 168 11.47 12.53 -14.63
N TYR A 169 10.54 11.88 -13.93
CA TYR A 169 10.61 11.68 -12.47
C TYR A 169 11.45 10.49 -12.07
N GLU A 170 12.06 10.51 -10.89
CA GLU A 170 12.72 9.32 -10.33
C GLU A 170 11.76 8.14 -10.34
N TYR A 171 12.24 7.01 -10.84
CA TYR A 171 11.37 5.91 -11.25
C TYR A 171 10.56 5.29 -10.09
N GLN A 172 11.13 5.12 -8.90
CA GLN A 172 10.40 4.56 -7.76
C GLN A 172 9.34 5.53 -7.23
N PHE A 173 9.66 6.81 -7.06
CA PHE A 173 8.71 7.84 -6.66
C PHE A 173 7.62 8.04 -7.73
N GLY A 174 8.01 8.11 -9.00
CA GLY A 174 7.12 8.24 -10.14
C GLY A 174 6.10 7.10 -10.23
N VAL A 175 6.55 5.85 -10.20
CA VAL A 175 5.67 4.66 -10.31
C VAL A 175 4.88 4.41 -9.04
N ASN A 176 5.53 4.41 -7.88
CA ASN A 176 4.88 3.96 -6.64
C ASN A 176 3.89 5.00 -6.09
N HIS A 177 4.21 6.29 -6.28
CA HIS A 177 3.46 7.43 -5.72
C HIS A 177 2.81 8.28 -6.80
N LEU A 178 3.55 8.98 -7.69
CA LEU A 178 2.95 9.97 -8.60
C LEU A 178 1.92 9.38 -9.57
N GLY A 179 2.21 8.26 -10.22
CA GLY A 179 1.28 7.59 -11.11
C GLY A 179 0.00 7.14 -10.39
N HIS A 180 0.14 6.64 -9.16
CA HIS A 180 -0.98 6.25 -8.32
C HIS A 180 -1.77 7.44 -7.76
N PHE A 181 -1.08 8.52 -7.41
CA PHE A 181 -1.67 9.78 -6.97
C PHE A 181 -2.58 10.34 -8.07
N LEU A 182 -2.07 10.43 -9.30
CA LEU A 182 -2.87 10.87 -10.44
C LEU A 182 -4.05 9.92 -10.70
N LEU A 183 -3.80 8.60 -10.75
CA LEU A 183 -4.84 7.60 -11.00
C LEU A 183 -5.98 7.69 -9.99
N CYS A 184 -5.65 7.76 -8.70
CA CYS A 184 -6.65 7.82 -7.63
C CYS A 184 -7.49 9.08 -7.72
N ASN A 185 -6.87 10.23 -7.98
CA ASN A 185 -7.56 11.50 -8.12
C ASN A 185 -8.52 11.50 -9.33
N LEU A 186 -8.07 11.04 -10.50
CA LEU A 186 -8.92 10.99 -11.69
C LEU A 186 -10.13 10.03 -11.54
N LEU A 187 -9.98 8.96 -10.75
CA LEU A 187 -11.05 7.99 -10.47
C LEU A 187 -11.92 8.34 -9.26
N LEU A 188 -11.63 9.45 -8.57
CA LEU A 188 -12.26 9.75 -7.28
C LEU A 188 -13.75 10.08 -7.41
N ASP A 189 -14.14 10.77 -8.48
CA ASP A 189 -15.56 11.04 -8.77
C ASP A 189 -16.34 9.73 -8.97
N ALA A 190 -15.75 8.75 -9.66
CA ALA A 190 -16.38 7.44 -9.87
C ALA A 190 -16.53 6.67 -8.55
N LEU A 191 -15.49 6.71 -7.69
CA LEU A 191 -15.54 6.13 -6.34
C LEU A 191 -16.63 6.79 -5.50
N HIS A 192 -16.66 8.13 -5.45
CA HIS A 192 -17.64 8.88 -4.68
C HIS A 192 -19.07 8.58 -5.11
N ASN A 193 -19.34 8.58 -6.42
CA ASN A 193 -20.67 8.33 -6.97
C ASN A 193 -21.16 6.91 -6.74
N SER A 194 -20.25 5.94 -6.61
CA SER A 194 -20.59 4.53 -6.35
C SER A 194 -20.76 4.21 -4.87
N GLY A 195 -20.21 5.05 -3.98
CA GLY A 195 -20.27 4.84 -2.54
C GLY A 195 -21.65 5.08 -1.96
N GLY A 196 -22.09 4.18 -1.06
CA GLY A 196 -23.31 4.32 -0.28
C GLY A 196 -23.04 4.84 1.13
N SER A 197 -24.08 5.35 1.81
CA SER A 197 -23.95 5.84 3.20
C SER A 197 -23.57 4.74 4.20
N SER A 198 -24.01 3.51 3.97
CA SER A 198 -23.69 2.33 4.81
C SER A 198 -22.54 1.48 4.28
N ASP A 199 -22.09 1.76 3.05
CA ASP A 199 -21.07 0.98 2.34
C ASP A 199 -20.30 1.91 1.38
N PRO A 200 -19.36 2.71 1.93
CA PRO A 200 -18.57 3.64 1.13
C PRO A 200 -17.63 2.89 0.17
N SER A 201 -17.25 3.55 -0.91
CA SER A 201 -16.19 3.05 -1.79
C SER A 201 -14.84 3.07 -1.09
N ARG A 202 -13.91 2.22 -1.51
CA ARG A 202 -12.68 1.92 -0.77
C ARG A 202 -11.44 2.18 -1.62
N VAL A 203 -10.54 3.03 -1.13
CA VAL A 203 -9.18 3.20 -1.68
C VAL A 203 -8.21 2.49 -0.74
N ILE A 204 -7.46 1.54 -1.28
CA ILE A 204 -6.47 0.75 -0.53
C ILE A 204 -5.10 0.99 -1.15
N VAL A 205 -4.21 1.62 -0.38
CA VAL A 205 -2.89 2.05 -0.84
C VAL A 205 -1.81 1.14 -0.28
N LEU A 206 -1.04 0.46 -1.14
CA LEU A 206 0.04 -0.42 -0.66
C LEU A 206 1.30 0.38 -0.33
N SER A 207 1.62 0.39 0.96
CA SER A 207 2.88 0.87 1.52
C SER A 207 3.80 -0.33 1.84
N SER A 208 4.74 -0.16 2.78
CA SER A 208 5.72 -1.16 3.20
C SER A 208 6.26 -0.78 4.57
N SER A 209 6.85 -1.71 5.33
CA SER A 209 7.67 -1.37 6.50
C SER A 209 8.87 -0.47 6.13
N ALA A 210 9.26 -0.45 4.85
CA ALA A 210 10.28 0.47 4.34
C ALA A 210 9.91 1.96 4.49
N HIS A 211 8.64 2.31 4.75
CA HIS A 211 8.27 3.71 5.07
C HIS A 211 9.00 4.25 6.32
N GLN A 212 9.53 3.36 7.15
CA GLN A 212 10.30 3.69 8.35
C GLN A 212 11.79 3.94 8.07
N PHE A 213 12.25 3.70 6.84
CA PHE A 213 13.65 3.91 6.49
C PHE A 213 13.99 5.40 6.53
N PRO A 214 15.19 5.77 7.01
CA PRO A 214 15.61 7.15 7.05
C PRO A 214 15.52 7.80 5.66
N SER A 215 14.78 8.90 5.57
CA SER A 215 14.63 9.72 4.36
C SER A 215 14.49 11.19 4.75
N LYS A 216 14.63 12.11 3.80
CA LYS A 216 14.37 13.54 4.03
C LYS A 216 12.88 13.76 4.33
N LEU A 217 12.00 13.10 3.58
CA LEU A 217 10.55 13.18 3.80
C LEU A 217 10.13 12.76 5.22
N LEU A 218 10.75 11.72 5.80
CA LEU A 218 10.45 11.30 7.18
C LEU A 218 10.83 12.35 8.24
N LYS A 219 11.71 13.29 7.89
CA LYS A 219 12.09 14.43 8.72
C LYS A 219 11.27 15.69 8.42
N GLY A 220 10.25 15.59 7.56
CA GLY A 220 9.46 16.73 7.08
C GLY A 220 10.16 17.56 6.00
N ASP A 221 11.18 17.01 5.34
CA ASP A 221 11.93 17.71 4.29
C ASP A 221 11.60 17.15 2.90
N LEU A 222 10.91 17.95 2.09
CA LEU A 222 10.46 17.61 0.73
C LEU A 222 11.46 18.03 -0.36
N THR A 223 12.60 18.62 -0.02
CA THR A 223 13.54 19.21 -1.01
C THR A 223 14.14 18.19 -2.00
N ASP A 224 14.03 16.89 -1.71
CA ASP A 224 14.62 15.82 -2.52
C ASP A 224 13.65 14.63 -2.73
N LEU A 225 12.38 14.92 -3.02
CA LEU A 225 11.40 13.88 -3.37
C LEU A 225 11.87 12.98 -4.52
N GLN A 226 12.65 13.55 -5.45
CA GLN A 226 13.18 12.92 -6.65
C GLN A 226 14.51 12.17 -6.43
N SER A 227 14.99 12.04 -5.18
CA SER A 227 16.19 11.29 -4.80
C SER A 227 17.39 11.55 -5.73
N PHE A 228 17.76 12.82 -5.90
CA PHE A 228 18.96 13.21 -6.64
C PHE A 228 20.22 12.60 -6.00
N GLU A 229 20.25 12.52 -4.67
CA GLU A 229 21.22 11.74 -3.90
C GLU A 229 20.75 10.28 -3.79
N TYR A 230 20.82 9.55 -4.90
CA TYR A 230 20.16 8.25 -5.01
C TYR A 230 20.79 7.16 -4.16
N ALA A 231 19.99 6.59 -3.26
CA ALA A 231 20.24 5.30 -2.61
C ALA A 231 19.01 4.39 -2.80
N PRO A 232 19.16 3.16 -3.35
CA PRO A 232 18.03 2.33 -3.78
C PRO A 232 16.93 2.14 -2.73
N TRP A 233 17.33 1.79 -1.50
CA TRP A 233 16.40 1.55 -0.39
C TRP A 233 15.83 2.83 0.20
N THR A 234 16.59 3.93 0.18
CA THR A 234 16.12 5.24 0.63
C THR A 234 15.03 5.77 -0.30
N ALA A 235 15.25 5.73 -1.62
CA ALA A 235 14.25 6.12 -2.62
C ALA A 235 12.99 5.24 -2.52
N TYR A 236 13.17 3.92 -2.33
CA TYR A 236 12.05 3.02 -2.10
C TYR A 236 11.26 3.39 -0.83
N GLY A 237 11.95 3.55 0.30
CA GLY A 237 11.35 3.90 1.59
C GLY A 237 10.60 5.22 1.53
N GLN A 238 11.20 6.24 0.89
CA GLN A 238 10.58 7.54 0.63
C GLN A 238 9.30 7.40 -0.19
N SER A 239 9.31 6.62 -1.28
CA SER A 239 8.10 6.38 -2.08
C SER A 239 6.99 5.67 -1.30
N LYS A 240 7.34 4.77 -0.38
CA LYS A 240 6.36 4.05 0.46
C LYS A 240 5.86 4.88 1.64
N LEU A 241 6.66 5.83 2.13
CA LEU A 241 6.22 6.86 3.05
C LEU A 241 5.26 7.83 2.37
N ALA A 242 5.55 8.24 1.13
CA ALA A 242 4.67 9.09 0.34
C ALA A 242 3.28 8.42 0.13
N ASN A 243 3.24 7.12 -0.19
CA ASN A 243 1.98 6.37 -0.26
C ASN A 243 1.18 6.38 1.05
N LEU A 244 1.86 6.29 2.20
CA LEU A 244 1.23 6.31 3.51
C LEU A 244 0.64 7.70 3.81
N MET A 245 1.44 8.75 3.63
CA MET A 245 1.04 10.15 3.82
C MET A 245 -0.11 10.53 2.87
N PHE A 246 -0.05 10.06 1.62
CA PHE A 246 -1.15 10.20 0.65
C PHE A 246 -2.45 9.59 1.17
N ALA A 247 -2.43 8.38 1.73
CA ALA A 247 -3.64 7.75 2.25
C ALA A 247 -4.24 8.53 3.43
N TYR A 248 -3.40 9.12 4.28
CA TYR A 248 -3.84 9.97 5.39
C TYR A 248 -4.44 11.29 4.91
N GLU A 249 -3.79 11.96 3.97
CA GLU A 249 -4.29 13.22 3.42
C GLU A 249 -5.57 13.02 2.58
N LEU A 250 -5.61 11.96 1.78
CA LEU A 250 -6.81 11.58 1.04
C LEU A 250 -7.98 11.42 2.00
N ASP A 251 -7.82 10.62 3.05
CA ASP A 251 -8.84 10.45 4.08
C ASP A 251 -9.26 11.77 4.75
N ARG A 252 -8.30 12.65 5.12
CA ARG A 252 -8.60 13.97 5.68
C ARG A 252 -9.51 14.78 4.74
N ARG A 253 -9.12 14.90 3.47
CA ARG A 253 -9.88 15.63 2.43
C ARG A 253 -11.24 15.01 2.17
N LEU A 254 -11.33 13.68 2.10
CA LEU A 254 -12.59 12.94 1.91
C LEU A 254 -13.58 13.25 3.03
N ARG A 255 -13.13 13.23 4.30
CA ARG A 255 -13.99 13.51 5.46
C ARG A 255 -14.43 14.97 5.51
N GLU A 256 -13.52 15.91 5.25
CA GLU A 256 -13.82 17.35 5.24
C GLU A 256 -14.92 17.70 4.23
N ARG A 257 -14.97 16.97 3.12
CA ARG A 257 -15.98 17.14 2.06
C ARG A 257 -17.18 16.19 2.17
N GLY A 258 -17.23 15.33 3.20
CA GLY A 258 -18.31 14.37 3.39
C GLY A 258 -18.44 13.35 2.24
N LEU A 259 -17.33 13.00 1.60
CA LEU A 259 -17.33 12.08 0.47
C LEU A 259 -17.53 10.63 0.93
N ARG A 260 -18.27 9.83 0.15
CA ARG A 260 -18.61 8.43 0.45
C ARG A 260 -17.49 7.47 0.04
N VAL A 261 -16.26 7.83 0.38
CA VAL A 261 -15.04 7.08 0.08
C VAL A 261 -14.22 6.99 1.37
N VAL A 262 -13.60 5.84 1.59
CA VAL A 262 -12.64 5.63 2.69
C VAL A 262 -11.28 5.30 2.11
N ALA A 263 -10.20 5.74 2.76
CA ALA A 263 -8.83 5.51 2.32
C ALA A 263 -8.01 4.87 3.44
N ASN A 264 -7.29 3.79 3.11
CA ASN A 264 -6.43 3.08 4.05
C ASN A 264 -5.10 2.71 3.42
N ALA A 265 -4.03 2.75 4.21
CA ALA A 265 -2.72 2.24 3.82
C ALA A 265 -2.51 0.81 4.34
N VAL A 266 -1.84 -0.02 3.56
CA VAL A 266 -1.57 -1.43 3.91
C VAL A 266 -0.09 -1.75 3.78
N HIS A 267 0.44 -2.45 4.78
CA HIS A 267 1.68 -3.20 4.63
C HIS A 267 1.38 -4.70 4.48
N PRO A 268 1.73 -5.31 3.33
CA PRO A 268 1.43 -6.72 3.07
C PRO A 268 2.37 -7.70 3.81
N GLY A 269 3.35 -7.21 4.59
CA GLY A 269 4.46 -8.01 5.10
C GLY A 269 5.61 -8.11 4.09
N VAL A 270 6.65 -8.87 4.44
CA VAL A 270 7.72 -9.25 3.51
C VAL A 270 7.23 -10.42 2.68
N VAL A 271 6.87 -10.21 1.42
CA VAL A 271 6.21 -11.22 0.57
C VAL A 271 7.15 -11.69 -0.53
N ASN A 272 7.25 -13.01 -0.74
CA ASN A 272 8.04 -13.55 -1.84
C ASN A 272 7.35 -13.26 -3.19
N THR A 273 7.74 -12.17 -3.83
CA THR A 273 7.21 -11.72 -5.13
C THR A 273 8.35 -11.40 -6.08
N GLU A 274 8.04 -11.26 -7.37
CA GLU A 274 8.99 -10.77 -8.39
C GLU A 274 9.64 -9.42 -8.05
N LEU A 275 9.05 -8.68 -7.10
CA LEU A 275 9.58 -7.42 -6.56
C LEU A 275 11.02 -7.56 -6.04
N PHE A 276 11.44 -8.75 -5.58
CA PHE A 276 12.80 -9.02 -5.10
C PHE A 276 13.85 -9.25 -6.20
N ARG A 277 13.47 -9.26 -7.48
CA ARG A 277 14.38 -9.55 -8.61
C ARG A 277 15.60 -8.62 -8.65
N HIS A 278 15.51 -7.42 -8.06
CA HIS A 278 16.57 -6.40 -8.05
C HIS A 278 17.09 -6.06 -6.66
N ALA A 279 16.50 -6.63 -5.59
CA ALA A 279 16.87 -6.37 -4.19
C ALA A 279 18.25 -6.94 -3.80
N GLY A 280 18.80 -7.84 -4.62
CA GLY A 280 20.16 -8.36 -4.47
C GLY A 280 21.20 -7.42 -5.07
N GLY A 281 21.49 -6.30 -4.39
CA GLY A 281 22.72 -5.55 -4.65
C GLY A 281 23.98 -6.40 -4.44
N LYS A 282 25.16 -5.85 -4.77
CA LYS A 282 26.50 -6.47 -4.68
C LYS A 282 26.95 -6.87 -3.25
N ALA A 283 26.06 -7.37 -2.40
CA ALA A 283 26.46 -8.14 -1.24
C ALA A 283 27.29 -9.33 -1.73
N SER A 284 28.47 -9.53 -1.14
CA SER A 284 29.40 -10.60 -1.51
C SER A 284 28.64 -11.91 -1.72
N GLY A 285 28.95 -12.65 -2.79
CA GLY A 285 28.21 -13.86 -3.19
C GLY A 285 27.97 -14.85 -2.04
N PHE A 286 28.81 -14.79 -1.01
CA PHE A 286 28.71 -15.50 0.26
C PHE A 286 27.48 -15.11 1.11
N LEU A 287 27.19 -13.82 1.30
CA LEU A 287 26.05 -13.35 2.11
C LEU A 287 24.70 -13.65 1.42
N ASN A 288 24.68 -13.59 0.09
CA ASN A 288 23.53 -13.96 -0.71
C ASN A 288 23.29 -15.49 -0.72
N GLN A 289 24.34 -16.31 -0.58
CA GLN A 289 24.24 -17.77 -0.40
C GLN A 289 23.74 -18.18 1.00
N LEU A 290 24.13 -17.44 2.04
CA LEU A 290 23.72 -17.69 3.43
C LEU A 290 22.27 -17.31 3.74
N THR A 291 21.72 -16.30 3.06
CA THR A 291 20.36 -15.79 3.29
C THR A 291 19.30 -16.48 2.42
N LYS A 292 19.66 -16.99 1.23
CA LYS A 292 18.80 -17.77 0.32
C LYS A 292 18.02 -18.93 0.96
N PRO A 293 18.59 -19.79 1.83
CA PRO A 293 17.84 -20.89 2.44
C PRO A 293 16.89 -20.44 3.56
N VAL A 294 17.04 -19.22 4.09
CA VAL A 294 16.24 -18.68 5.20
C VAL A 294 15.08 -17.80 4.69
N LEU A 295 15.27 -17.15 3.53
CA LEU A 295 14.29 -16.25 2.90
C LEU A 295 12.87 -16.85 2.79
N PRO A 296 12.66 -18.09 2.30
CA PRO A 296 11.33 -18.68 2.18
C PRO A 296 10.59 -18.88 3.51
N TYR A 297 11.31 -18.92 4.64
CA TYR A 297 10.72 -19.12 5.97
C TYR A 297 10.36 -17.81 6.69
N VAL A 298 10.85 -16.68 6.17
CA VAL A 298 10.57 -15.33 6.65
C VAL A 298 9.56 -14.63 5.73
N MET A 299 9.54 -15.00 4.45
CA MET A 299 8.66 -14.39 3.46
C MET A 299 7.26 -15.03 3.46
N LYS A 300 6.24 -14.17 3.47
CA LYS A 300 4.84 -14.54 3.28
C LYS A 300 4.61 -15.01 1.84
N SER A 301 3.62 -15.89 1.64
CA SER A 301 3.13 -16.18 0.30
C SER A 301 2.39 -14.96 -0.29
N PRO A 302 2.29 -14.83 -1.62
CA PRO A 302 1.45 -13.81 -2.24
C PRO A 302 0.01 -13.79 -1.73
N ALA A 303 -0.57 -14.97 -1.47
CA ALA A 303 -1.89 -15.11 -0.89
C ALA A 303 -1.96 -14.54 0.54
N ASP A 304 -0.95 -14.80 1.37
CA ASP A 304 -0.86 -14.20 2.71
C ASP A 304 -0.70 -12.68 2.65
N GLY A 305 0.07 -12.17 1.70
CA GLY A 305 0.24 -10.73 1.47
C GLY A 305 -1.05 -10.03 1.04
N ALA A 306 -1.92 -10.72 0.30
CA ALA A 306 -3.19 -10.19 -0.18
C ALA A 306 -4.28 -10.13 0.91
N LYS A 307 -4.16 -10.92 2.00
CA LYS A 307 -5.23 -11.06 3.02
C LYS A 307 -5.73 -9.74 3.59
N THR A 308 -4.82 -8.82 3.93
CA THR A 308 -5.22 -7.53 4.51
C THR A 308 -5.96 -6.68 3.48
N SER A 309 -5.49 -6.64 2.24
CA SER A 309 -6.17 -5.91 1.16
C SER A 309 -7.54 -6.48 0.84
N VAL A 310 -7.67 -7.82 0.81
CA VAL A 310 -8.97 -8.49 0.62
C VAL A 310 -9.91 -8.16 1.78
N LEU A 311 -9.45 -8.27 3.03
CA LEU A 311 -10.25 -7.92 4.22
C LEU A 311 -10.78 -6.49 4.14
N LEU A 312 -9.91 -5.52 3.83
CA LEU A 312 -10.35 -4.13 3.70
C LEU A 312 -11.32 -3.95 2.54
N ALA A 313 -11.16 -4.71 1.46
CA ALA A 313 -12.02 -4.65 0.30
C ALA A 313 -13.36 -5.38 0.46
N THR A 314 -13.55 -6.25 1.46
CA THR A 314 -14.77 -7.06 1.63
C THR A 314 -15.52 -6.75 2.92
N GLU A 315 -14.81 -6.59 4.03
CA GLU A 315 -15.39 -6.56 5.38
C GLU A 315 -15.79 -5.17 5.86
N ASP A 316 -16.66 -5.11 6.88
CA ASP A 316 -17.05 -3.87 7.57
C ASP A 316 -15.86 -3.17 8.24
N LEU A 317 -14.86 -3.91 8.70
CA LEU A 317 -13.60 -3.35 9.20
C LEU A 317 -12.90 -2.46 8.17
N GLY A 318 -13.06 -2.76 6.88
CA GLY A 318 -12.55 -1.94 5.79
C GLY A 318 -13.20 -0.58 5.64
N LYS A 319 -14.31 -0.32 6.36
CA LYS A 319 -15.00 0.98 6.40
C LYS A 319 -14.36 1.96 7.39
N LEU A 320 -13.47 1.49 8.27
CA LEU A 320 -12.61 2.39 9.05
C LEU A 320 -11.68 3.12 8.08
N SER A 321 -11.54 4.44 8.22
CA SER A 321 -10.79 5.28 7.28
C SER A 321 -9.61 5.96 7.95
N GLY A 322 -8.55 6.25 7.18
CA GLY A 322 -7.35 6.94 7.66
C GLY A 322 -6.54 6.07 8.62
N ARG A 323 -6.36 4.78 8.29
CA ARG A 323 -5.59 3.85 9.11
C ARG A 323 -4.49 3.18 8.30
N TYR A 324 -3.42 2.84 8.99
CA TYR A 324 -2.37 1.96 8.50
C TYR A 324 -2.63 0.53 9.01
N TRP A 325 -2.63 -0.43 8.10
CA TRP A 325 -3.01 -1.81 8.39
C TRP A 325 -1.86 -2.77 8.15
N GLN A 326 -1.71 -3.70 9.08
CA GLN A 326 -0.76 -4.80 8.99
C GLN A 326 -1.42 -6.05 9.57
N ASP A 327 -1.32 -7.17 8.84
CA ASP A 327 -1.80 -8.47 9.32
C ASP A 327 -3.28 -8.45 9.77
N GLY A 328 -4.12 -7.76 8.98
CA GLY A 328 -5.57 -7.66 9.21
C GLY A 328 -5.97 -6.76 10.38
N ARG A 329 -5.07 -5.93 10.92
CA ARG A 329 -5.36 -5.04 12.05
C ARG A 329 -4.85 -3.61 11.83
N PRO A 330 -5.54 -2.59 12.36
CA PRO A 330 -4.99 -1.24 12.45
C PRO A 330 -3.73 -1.28 13.32
N THR A 331 -2.66 -0.63 12.87
CA THR A 331 -1.37 -0.59 13.54
C THR A 331 -0.80 0.83 13.44
N ALA A 332 -0.02 1.25 14.44
CA ALA A 332 0.72 2.51 14.34
C ALA A 332 1.76 2.41 13.20
N SER A 333 1.91 3.50 12.44
CA SER A 333 3.00 3.65 11.47
C SER A 333 4.28 4.10 12.17
N VAL A 334 4.98 5.11 11.65
CA VAL A 334 6.20 5.64 12.29
C VAL A 334 5.87 6.88 13.11
N ASP A 335 6.24 6.83 14.40
CA ASP A 335 6.26 7.97 15.32
C ASP A 335 7.41 7.77 16.33
N PHE A 336 8.56 8.37 16.04
CA PHE A 336 9.76 8.26 16.87
C PHE A 336 10.36 9.63 17.13
N ASP A 337 10.57 9.94 18.41
CA ASP A 337 11.28 11.14 18.83
C ASP A 337 12.65 10.74 19.42
N PRO A 338 13.76 10.99 18.70
CA PRO A 338 15.09 10.69 19.21
C PRO A 338 15.42 11.43 20.52
N ALA A 339 14.79 12.58 20.75
CA ALA A 339 15.00 13.39 21.94
C ALA A 339 14.24 12.86 23.17
N SER A 340 13.25 11.97 23.00
CA SER A 340 12.41 11.48 24.10
C SER A 340 13.19 10.74 25.20
N ASN A 341 14.36 10.19 24.84
CA ASN A 341 15.24 9.47 25.77
C ASN A 341 16.35 10.35 26.37
N LEU A 342 16.43 11.63 26.00
CA LEU A 342 17.43 12.58 26.50
C LEU A 342 16.91 13.34 27.73
N PRO A 343 17.78 13.74 28.69
CA PRO A 343 17.40 14.67 29.75
C PRO A 343 16.93 16.02 29.18
N ALA A 344 15.98 16.69 29.84
CA ALA A 344 15.39 17.96 29.36
C ALA A 344 16.40 19.04 28.92
N PRO A 345 17.55 19.25 29.61
CA PRO A 345 18.57 20.19 29.14
C PRO A 345 19.22 19.79 27.80
N ALA A 346 19.35 18.49 27.53
CA ALA A 346 19.92 17.97 26.29
C ALA A 346 18.91 17.99 25.13
N GLN A 347 17.62 17.85 25.41
CA GLN A 347 16.54 18.00 24.41
C GLN A 347 16.54 19.40 23.79
N ALA A 348 16.81 20.44 24.59
CA ALA A 348 16.88 21.83 24.12
C ALA A 348 18.14 22.17 23.32
N LEU A 349 19.19 21.34 23.39
CA LEU A 349 20.50 21.60 22.77
C LEU A 349 20.76 20.78 21.50
N LEU A 350 20.04 19.67 21.29
CA LEU A 350 20.21 18.78 20.16
C LEU A 350 18.93 18.76 19.32
N PRO A 351 18.88 19.53 18.20
CA PRO A 351 17.70 19.60 17.35
C PRO A 351 17.63 18.34 16.48
N PHE A 352 17.23 17.22 17.08
CA PHE A 352 16.84 16.05 16.31
C PHE A 352 15.38 16.22 15.88
N PRO A 353 15.08 16.27 14.57
CA PRO A 353 13.70 16.32 14.13
C PRO A 353 12.99 15.03 14.54
N LYS A 354 11.76 15.17 15.02
CA LYS A 354 10.87 14.03 15.25
C LYS A 354 10.68 13.30 13.92
N LEU A 355 10.89 11.98 13.92
CA LEU A 355 10.68 11.13 12.76
C LEU A 355 9.25 10.60 12.82
N THR A 356 8.34 11.25 12.09
CA THR A 356 6.93 10.92 12.18
C THR A 356 6.26 10.90 10.82
N SER A 357 5.29 10.01 10.71
CA SER A 357 4.33 9.98 9.61
C SER A 357 3.01 10.66 9.99
N TYR A 358 2.91 11.26 11.18
CA TYR A 358 1.70 11.88 11.74
C TYR A 358 1.77 13.41 11.75
N ASP A 359 2.21 13.99 10.64
CA ASP A 359 2.25 15.44 10.46
C ASP A 359 1.35 15.88 9.29
N PRO A 360 0.12 16.38 9.59
CA PRO A 360 -0.81 16.83 8.56
C PRO A 360 -0.30 17.97 7.67
N ALA A 361 0.62 18.81 8.16
CA ALA A 361 1.21 19.87 7.33
C ALA A 361 2.07 19.26 6.23
N VAL A 362 2.95 18.33 6.59
CA VAL A 362 3.79 17.59 5.64
C VAL A 362 2.95 16.79 4.65
N TRP A 363 1.82 16.21 5.08
CA TRP A 363 0.93 15.51 4.16
C TRP A 363 0.29 16.46 3.13
N GLY A 364 -0.14 17.63 3.58
CA GLY A 364 -0.70 18.68 2.73
C GLY A 364 0.32 19.20 1.72
N GLU A 365 1.54 19.50 2.17
CA GLU A 365 2.65 19.93 1.29
C GLU A 365 2.98 18.85 0.25
N LEU A 366 3.08 17.58 0.66
CA LEU A 366 3.32 16.48 -0.29
C LEU A 366 2.20 16.36 -1.32
N TRP A 367 0.94 16.58 -0.91
CA TRP A 367 -0.20 16.57 -1.82
C TRP A 367 -0.09 17.68 -2.85
N GLU A 368 0.14 18.92 -2.42
CA GLU A 368 0.26 20.09 -3.31
C GLU A 368 1.43 19.92 -4.30
N GLU A 369 2.59 19.47 -3.82
CA GLU A 369 3.73 19.14 -4.68
C GLU A 369 3.38 18.02 -5.67
N SER A 370 2.63 17.01 -5.24
CA SER A 370 2.20 15.92 -6.13
C SER A 370 1.21 16.41 -7.19
N GLU A 371 0.28 17.31 -6.86
CA GLU A 371 -0.64 17.94 -7.83
C GLU A 371 0.13 18.71 -8.90
N LEU A 372 1.12 19.50 -8.50
CA LEU A 372 1.98 20.26 -9.40
C LEU A 372 2.76 19.32 -10.33
N LEU A 373 3.39 18.27 -9.78
CA LEU A 373 4.19 17.32 -10.55
C LEU A 373 3.36 16.52 -11.55
N VAL A 374 2.12 16.13 -11.21
CA VAL A 374 1.29 15.37 -12.16
C VAL A 374 0.44 16.25 -13.09
N GLY A 375 0.50 17.57 -12.91
CA GLY A 375 -0.35 18.53 -13.60
C GLY A 375 -1.83 18.26 -13.34
N LEU A 376 -2.20 17.91 -12.10
CA LEU A 376 -3.61 17.74 -11.73
C LEU A 376 -4.26 19.12 -11.62
N ARG A 377 -5.41 19.28 -12.25
CA ARG A 377 -6.18 20.54 -12.20
C ARG A 377 -7.47 20.31 -11.43
N SER A 378 -8.01 21.36 -10.82
CA SER A 378 -9.27 21.27 -10.05
C SER A 378 -10.45 20.75 -10.88
N GLU A 379 -10.47 21.03 -12.18
CA GLU A 379 -11.48 20.50 -13.12
C GLU A 379 -11.37 18.98 -13.38
N ASP A 380 -10.22 18.37 -13.08
CA ASP A 380 -9.98 16.95 -13.27
C ASP A 380 -10.62 16.11 -12.13
N VAL A 381 -10.94 16.72 -10.97
CA VAL A 381 -11.53 16.04 -9.80
C VAL A 381 -12.67 16.88 -9.21
N ARG A 382 -13.92 16.62 -9.60
CA ARG A 382 -15.05 17.51 -9.25
C ARG A 382 -15.49 17.41 -7.80
N CYS A 383 -15.28 16.27 -7.16
CA CYS A 383 -15.63 16.07 -5.75
C CYS A 383 -14.61 16.66 -4.77
N LEU A 384 -13.37 16.92 -5.22
CA LEU A 384 -12.27 17.52 -4.43
C LEU A 384 -11.98 18.99 -4.78
#